data_AF-A0A522ED91-F1
#
_entry.id   AF-A0A522ED91-F1
#
_cell.length_a   1.000
_cell.length_b   1.000
_cell.length_c   1.000
_cell.angle_alpha   90.00
_cell.angle_beta   90.00
_cell.angle_gamma   90.00
#
_symmetry.space_group_name_H-M   'P 1'
#
loop_
_entity.id
_entity.type
_entity.pdbx_description
1 polymer ?
#
loop_
_entity_poly.entity_id
_entity_poly.type
_entity_poly.pdbx_seq_one_letter_code
_entity_poly.pdbx_strand_id
1 'polypeptide(L)' 'MQTVQISDQAANQLHDMAAQLHVTSAELIERLIKQHREELIKQPECLTDFAGLLADSPAFIGDPLEIQKTMRDEWD' A
#
# COMPACT_ATOMS: atom_id res chain seq x y z
N MET A 1 8.74 13.79 21.36
CA MET A 1 8.85 12.41 21.86
C MET A 1 7.47 11.80 21.87
N GLN A 2 7.31 10.61 21.28
CA GLN A 2 6.05 9.87 21.28
C GLN A 2 6.29 8.60 22.08
N THR A 3 5.38 8.27 23.00
CA THR A 3 5.51 7.12 23.89
C THR A 3 4.51 6.06 23.48
N VAL A 4 4.97 4.82 23.27
CA VAL A 4 4.12 3.68 22.96
C VAL A 4 4.09 2.77 24.19
N GLN A 5 2.88 2.44 24.64
CA GLN A 5 2.70 1.45 25.70
C GLN A 5 2.64 0.06 25.08
N ILE A 6 3.47 -0.85 25.58
CA ILE A 6 3.51 -2.24 25.17
C ILE A 6 3.45 -3.12 26.41
N SER A 7 3.02 -4.37 26.24
CA SER A 7 3.04 -5.35 27.33
C SER A 7 4.47 -5.73 27.71
N ASP A 8 4.68 -6.15 28.95
CA ASP A 8 6.00 -6.61 29.43
C ASP A 8 6.54 -7.77 28.60
N GLN A 9 5.66 -8.68 28.17
CA GLN A 9 6.03 -9.78 27.28
C GLN A 9 6.57 -9.27 25.95
N ALA A 10 5.88 -8.29 25.33
CA ALA A 10 6.32 -7.71 24.07
C ALA A 10 7.63 -6.94 24.23
N ALA A 11 7.82 -6.23 25.35
CA ALA A 11 9.06 -5.52 25.65
C ALA A 11 10.25 -6.48 25.75
N ASN A 12 10.08 -7.63 26.44
CA ASN A 12 11.11 -8.65 26.55
C ASN A 12 11.47 -9.26 25.18
N GLN A 13 10.45 -9.65 24.40
CA GLN A 13 10.68 -10.20 23.06
C GLN A 13 11.41 -9.21 22.15
N LEU A 14 11.04 -7.92 22.22
CA LEU A 14 11.65 -6.88 21.43
C LEU A 14 13.11 -6.63 21.86
N HIS A 15 13.40 -6.70 23.14
CA HIS A 15 14.76 -6.63 23.66
C HIS A 15 15.62 -7.81 23.16
N ASP A 16 15.10 -9.03 23.26
CA ASP A 16 15.80 -10.24 22.82
C ASP A 16 16.10 -10.21 21.31
N MET A 17 15.12 -9.81 20.50
CA MET A 17 15.28 -9.67 19.05
C MET A 17 16.30 -8.57 18.70
N ALA A 18 16.25 -7.43 19.39
CA ALA A 18 17.20 -6.34 19.18
C ALA A 18 18.64 -6.78 19.53
N ALA A 19 18.81 -7.52 20.62
CA ALA A 19 20.10 -8.08 21.02
C ALA A 19 20.66 -9.07 19.99
N GLN A 20 19.83 -9.98 19.48
CA GLN A 20 20.23 -10.94 18.42
C GLN A 20 20.67 -10.25 17.14
N LEU A 21 20.02 -9.14 16.79
CA LEU A 21 20.32 -8.36 15.60
C LEU A 21 21.39 -7.29 15.81
N HIS A 22 21.95 -7.20 17.03
CA HIS A 22 22.94 -6.19 17.43
C HIS A 22 22.50 -4.75 17.14
N VAL A 23 21.21 -4.47 17.32
CA VAL A 23 20.62 -3.13 17.17
C VAL A 23 19.91 -2.72 18.44
N THR A 24 19.58 -1.44 18.57
CA THR A 24 18.73 -0.97 19.66
C THR A 24 17.26 -1.32 19.42
N SER A 25 16.49 -1.44 20.50
CA SER A 25 15.04 -1.62 20.44
C SER A 25 14.34 -0.53 19.62
N ALA A 26 14.82 0.72 19.72
CA ALA A 26 14.28 1.84 18.95
C ALA A 26 14.53 1.67 17.44
N GLU A 27 15.76 1.34 17.03
CA GLU A 27 16.09 1.09 15.62
C GLU A 27 15.33 -0.10 15.05
N LEU A 28 15.13 -1.17 15.84
CA LEU A 28 14.33 -2.31 15.43
C LEU A 28 12.87 -1.90 15.15
N ILE A 29 12.27 -1.11 16.03
CA ILE A 29 10.91 -0.57 15.85
C ILE A 29 10.82 0.27 14.58
N GLU A 30 11.79 1.15 14.33
CA GLU A 30 11.80 1.99 13.12
C GLU A 30 11.85 1.15 11.84
N ARG A 31 12.69 0.11 11.82
CA ARG A 31 12.78 -0.82 10.68
C ARG A 31 11.48 -1.56 10.45
N LEU A 32 10.86 -2.07 11.52
CA LEU A 32 9.59 -2.79 11.44
C LEU A 32 8.45 -1.89 10.93
N ILE A 33 8.38 -0.65 11.42
CA ILE A 33 7.40 0.33 10.94
C ILE A 33 7.60 0.61 9.46
N LYS A 34 8.85 0.81 9.02
CA LYS A 34 9.15 1.05 7.61
C LYS A 34 8.75 -0.13 6.73
N GLN A 35 9.14 -1.34 7.12
CA GLN A 35 8.78 -2.56 6.39
C GLN A 35 7.27 -2.74 6.30
N HIS A 36 6.54 -2.58 7.41
CA HIS A 36 5.09 -2.74 7.43
C HIS A 36 4.40 -1.69 6.56
N ARG A 37 4.92 -0.44 6.53
CA ARG A 37 4.40 0.60 5.64
C ARG A 37 4.64 0.25 4.17
N GLU A 38 5.80 -0.28 3.82
CA GLU A 38 6.08 -0.73 2.46
C GLU A 38 5.20 -1.92 2.05
N GLU A 39 4.90 -2.83 2.96
CA GLU A 39 3.97 -3.94 2.74
C GLU A 39 2.52 -3.45 2.56
N LEU A 40 2.08 -2.46 3.33
CA LEU A 40 0.77 -1.82 3.16
C LEU A 40 0.65 -1.14 1.80
N ILE A 41 1.70 -0.44 1.34
CA ILE A 41 1.73 0.20 0.02
C ILE A 41 1.77 -0.85 -1.11
N LYS A 42 2.38 -2.01 -0.87
CA LYS A 42 2.44 -3.13 -1.81
C LYS A 42 1.20 -4.02 -1.79
N GLN A 43 0.21 -3.77 -0.94
CA GLN A 43 -1.06 -4.46 -1.08
C GLN A 43 -1.60 -4.16 -2.47
N PRO A 44 -1.87 -5.18 -3.30
CA PRO A 44 -2.44 -4.94 -4.61
C PRO A 44 -3.76 -4.21 -4.38
N GLU A 45 -3.88 -3.01 -4.96
CA GLU A 45 -5.13 -2.27 -5.01
C GLU A 45 -6.22 -3.24 -5.49
N CYS A 46 -7.29 -3.37 -4.70
CA CYS A 46 -8.38 -4.26 -5.05
C CYS A 46 -8.96 -3.79 -6.38
N LEU A 47 -9.47 -4.70 -7.21
CA LEU A 47 -10.18 -4.30 -8.45
C LEU A 47 -11.30 -3.28 -8.18
N THR A 48 -11.87 -3.32 -6.97
CA THR A 48 -12.86 -2.34 -6.49
C THR A 48 -12.30 -0.93 -6.29
N ASP A 49 -11.01 -0.77 -6.03
CA ASP A 49 -10.36 0.53 -5.89
C ASP A 49 -10.27 1.26 -7.25
N PHE A 50 -10.35 0.51 -8.35
CA PHE A 50 -10.48 1.02 -9.71
C PHE A 50 -11.94 1.12 -10.19
N ALA A 51 -12.92 0.66 -9.40
CA ALA A 51 -14.32 0.75 -9.78
C ALA A 51 -14.76 2.23 -9.80
N GLY A 52 -15.27 2.68 -10.95
CA GLY A 52 -15.64 4.10 -11.16
C GLY A 52 -14.53 4.93 -11.81
N LEU A 53 -13.26 4.49 -11.77
CA LEU A 53 -12.14 5.21 -12.41
C LEU A 53 -12.29 5.25 -13.94
N LEU A 54 -12.90 4.22 -14.53
CA LEU A 54 -13.30 4.21 -15.94
C LEU A 54 -14.53 5.08 -16.23
N ALA A 55 -15.44 5.26 -15.27
CA ALA A 55 -16.63 6.09 -15.46
C ALA A 55 -16.27 7.58 -15.56
N ASP A 56 -15.25 8.01 -14.83
CA ASP A 56 -14.73 9.38 -14.86
C ASP A 56 -13.58 9.56 -15.88
N SER A 57 -13.22 8.51 -16.62
CA SER A 57 -12.12 8.56 -17.58
C SER A 57 -12.52 9.33 -18.84
N PRO A 58 -11.76 10.35 -19.28
CA PRO A 58 -12.06 11.13 -20.49
C PRO A 58 -12.22 10.28 -21.76
N ALA A 59 -11.54 9.13 -21.81
CA ALA A 59 -11.60 8.19 -22.93
C ALA A 59 -12.92 7.41 -23.02
N PHE A 60 -13.70 7.36 -21.93
CA PHE A 60 -14.96 6.63 -21.84
C PHE A 60 -16.17 7.55 -21.58
N ILE A 61 -15.99 8.87 -21.75
CA ILE A 61 -17.08 9.86 -21.65
C ILE A 61 -17.78 9.98 -23.01
N GLY A 62 -19.05 9.60 -23.08
CA GLY A 62 -19.88 9.74 -24.28
C GLY A 62 -20.71 8.50 -24.61
N ASP A 63 -21.27 8.45 -25.82
CA ASP A 63 -22.00 7.28 -26.30
C ASP A 63 -21.03 6.10 -26.49
N PRO A 64 -21.24 4.97 -25.80
CA PRO A 64 -20.39 3.78 -25.93
C PRO A 64 -20.20 3.31 -27.37
N LEU A 65 -21.22 3.48 -28.23
CA LEU A 65 -21.16 3.04 -29.61
C LEU A 65 -20.20 3.92 -30.44
N GLU A 66 -20.17 5.22 -30.16
CA GLU A 66 -19.28 6.17 -30.83
C GLU A 66 -17.83 5.99 -30.37
N ILE A 67 -17.61 5.79 -29.06
CA ILE A 67 -16.29 5.47 -28.51
C ILE A 67 -15.70 4.21 -29.15
N GLN A 68 -16.52 3.16 -29.29
CA GLN A 68 -16.10 1.91 -29.94
C GLN A 68 -15.79 2.08 -31.43
N LYS A 69 -16.52 2.94 -32.14
CA LYS A 69 -16.23 3.26 -33.54
C LYS A 69 -14.90 4.00 -33.65
N THR A 70 -14.69 5.05 -32.86
CA THR A 70 -13.42 5.81 -32.85
C THR A 70 -12.23 4.91 -32.57
N MET A 71 -12.32 4.03 -31.56
CA MET A 71 -11.25 3.08 -31.25
C MET A 71 -10.93 2.10 -32.40
N ARG A 72 -11.94 1.68 -33.16
CA ARG A 72 -11.75 0.82 -34.32
C ARG A 72 -11.09 1.57 -35.47
N ASP A 73 -11.52 2.80 -35.70
CA ASP A 73 -11.07 3.62 -36.82
C ASP A 73 -9.66 4.23 -36.57
N GLU A 74 -9.16 4.20 -35.32
CA GLU A 74 -7.77 4.55 -34.97
C GLU A 74 -6.72 3.51 -35.44
N TRP A 75 -7.16 2.30 -35.80
CA TRP A 75 -6.27 1.22 -36.26
C TRP A 75 -6.20 1.09 -37.79
N ASP A 76 -6.97 1.90 -38.52
CA ASP A 76 -6.93 2.05 -39.99
C ASP A 76 -5.96 3.16 -40.42
#